data_AF-A0A7V4NL29-F1
#
_entry.id   AF-A0A7V4NL29-F1
#
_cell.length_a   1.000
_cell.length_b   1.000
_cell.length_c   1.000
_cell.angle_alpha   90.00
_cell.angle_beta   90.00
_cell.angle_gamma   90.00
#
_symmetry.space_group_name_H-M   'P 1'
#
loop_
_entity.id
_entity.type
_entity.pdbx_description
1 polymer ?
#
loop_
_entity_poly.entity_id
_entity_poly.type
_entity_poly.pdbx_seq_one_letter_code
_entity_poly.pdbx_strand_id
1 'polypeptide(L)'
;MIHVFGIVLTFSALGALNLLVANGATKQTNSQRRLIAATHGVGTFLILLGGFGMLARLGLVSGHAFPLWLWVKIAIWVVVAAAAALPYRRPALARPAFFALPLLAAVAAAMAIFKPFAD
;
A
#
# COMPACT_ATOMS: atom_id res chain seq x y z
N MET A 1 3.02 -8.80 12.95
CA MET A 1 1.78 -9.34 12.37
C MET A 1 0.85 -8.24 11.86
N ILE A 2 0.54 -7.19 12.64
CA ILE A 2 -0.34 -6.07 12.23
C ILE A 2 0.06 -5.45 10.88
N HIS A 3 1.36 -5.14 10.69
CA HIS A 3 1.84 -4.54 9.44
C HIS A 3 1.53 -5.42 8.21
N VAL A 4 1.84 -6.72 8.31
CA VAL A 4 1.64 -7.69 7.21
C VAL A 4 0.16 -7.89 6.94
N PHE A 5 -0.67 -7.99 7.98
CA PHE A 5 -2.12 -8.07 7.81
C PHE A 5 -2.68 -6.82 7.11
N GLY A 6 -2.20 -5.63 7.47
CA GLY A 6 -2.53 -4.38 6.77
C GLY A 6 -2.20 -4.44 5.28
N ILE A 7 -1.01 -4.95 4.91
CA ILE A 7 -0.61 -5.17 3.51
C ILE A 7 -1.62 -6.09 2.81
N VAL A 8 -1.96 -7.24 3.40
CA VAL A 8 -2.91 -8.19 2.79
C VAL A 8 -4.26 -7.54 2.53
N LEU A 9 -4.82 -6.78 3.48
CA LEU A 9 -6.09 -6.07 3.30
C LEU A 9 -6.00 -5.02 2.19
N THR A 10 -4.95 -4.18 2.20
CA THR A 10 -4.74 -3.13 1.21
C THR A 10 -4.66 -3.69 -0.20
N PHE A 11 -3.88 -4.75 -0.42
CA PHE A 11 -3.70 -5.34 -1.75
C PHE A 11 -4.92 -6.15 -2.21
N SER A 12 -5.64 -6.80 -1.29
CA SER A 12 -6.91 -7.46 -1.61
C SER A 12 -7.94 -6.44 -2.11
N ALA A 13 -8.06 -5.30 -1.43
CA ALA A 13 -8.98 -4.22 -1.83
C ALA A 13 -8.57 -3.55 -3.15
N LEU A 14 -7.28 -3.26 -3.36
CA LEU A 14 -6.79 -2.68 -4.61
C LEU A 14 -6.93 -3.64 -5.79
N GLY A 15 -6.67 -4.93 -5.58
CA GLY A 15 -6.88 -5.97 -6.59
C GLY A 15 -8.34 -6.04 -7.03
N ALA A 16 -9.26 -6.12 -6.06
CA ALA A 16 -10.70 -6.10 -6.33
C ALA A 16 -11.14 -4.84 -7.08
N LEU A 17 -10.70 -3.65 -6.63
CA LEU A 17 -11.03 -2.38 -7.27
C LEU A 17 -10.54 -2.32 -8.72
N ASN A 18 -9.27 -2.66 -8.95
CA ASN A 18 -8.65 -2.61 -10.27
C ASN A 18 -9.34 -3.54 -11.26
N LEU A 19 -9.65 -4.78 -10.86
CA LEU A 19 -10.33 -5.74 -11.73
C LEU A 19 -11.78 -5.35 -12.02
N LEU A 20 -12.51 -4.85 -11.02
CA LEU A 20 -13.88 -4.36 -11.23
C LEU A 20 -13.90 -3.20 -12.24
N VAL A 21 -13.03 -2.21 -12.06
CA VAL A 21 -12.96 -1.06 -12.97
C VAL A 21 -12.44 -1.47 -14.36
N ALA A 22 -11.48 -2.39 -14.43
CA ALA A 22 -11.01 -2.96 -15.70
C ALA A 22 -12.13 -3.71 -16.46
N ASN A 23 -13.13 -4.21 -15.75
CA ASN A 23 -14.35 -4.82 -16.30
C ASN A 23 -15.48 -3.81 -16.53
N GLY A 24 -15.22 -2.51 -16.42
CA GLY A 24 -16.18 -1.44 -16.71
C GLY A 24 -17.02 -0.97 -15.52
N ALA A 25 -16.72 -1.42 -14.29
CA ALA A 25 -17.44 -0.91 -13.11
C ALA A 25 -17.16 0.58 -12.88
N THR A 26 -18.20 1.33 -12.55
CA THR A 26 -18.14 2.74 -12.16
C THR A 26 -18.42 2.87 -10.66
N LYS A 27 -18.33 4.08 -10.12
CA LYS A 27 -18.68 4.33 -8.71
C LYS A 27 -20.16 4.03 -8.43
N GLN A 28 -21.03 4.16 -9.43
CA GLN A 28 -22.47 3.97 -9.34
C GLN A 28 -22.86 2.50 -9.45
N THR A 29 -22.12 1.71 -10.23
CA THR A 29 -22.45 0.29 -10.46
C THR A 29 -21.77 -0.65 -9.48
N ASN A 30 -20.72 -0.21 -8.77
CA ASN A 30 -20.02 -1.04 -7.80
C ASN A 30 -20.71 -1.08 -6.43
N SER A 31 -21.53 -2.12 -6.21
CA SER A 31 -22.19 -2.39 -4.91
C SER A 31 -21.21 -2.66 -3.77
N GLN A 32 -20.00 -3.14 -4.07
CA GLN A 32 -18.96 -3.44 -3.08
C GLN A 32 -18.04 -2.26 -2.76
N ARG A 33 -18.31 -1.05 -3.30
CA ARG A 33 -17.46 0.13 -3.14
C ARG A 33 -17.17 0.46 -1.68
N ARG A 34 -18.15 0.33 -0.78
CA ARG A 34 -17.98 0.64 0.65
C ARG A 34 -17.06 -0.36 1.35
N LEU A 35 -17.24 -1.65 1.06
CA LEU A 35 -16.37 -2.71 1.59
C LEU A 35 -14.93 -2.50 1.13
N ILE A 36 -14.72 -2.31 -0.17
CA ILE A 36 -13.40 -2.05 -0.76
C ILE A 36 -12.73 -0.83 -0.13
N ALA A 37 -13.47 0.29 -0.01
CA ALA A 37 -12.93 1.51 0.59
C ALA A 37 -12.57 1.33 2.08
N ALA A 38 -13.42 0.65 2.85
CA ALA A 38 -13.16 0.37 4.26
C ALA A 38 -11.96 -0.57 4.42
N THR A 39 -11.89 -1.67 3.66
CA THR A 39 -10.77 -2.62 3.70
C THR A 39 -9.46 -1.95 3.30
N HIS A 40 -9.45 -1.10 2.28
CA HIS A 40 -8.27 -0.35 1.86
C HIS A 40 -7.84 0.67 2.92
N GLY A 41 -8.77 1.46 3.45
CA GLY A 41 -8.49 2.46 4.49
C GLY A 41 -7.97 1.84 5.79
N VAL A 42 -8.62 0.78 6.28
CA VAL A 42 -8.17 0.04 7.45
C VAL A 42 -6.82 -0.61 7.19
N GLY A 43 -6.65 -1.27 6.03
CA GLY A 43 -5.38 -1.90 5.66
C GLY A 43 -4.23 -0.89 5.66
N THR A 44 -4.41 0.27 5.01
CA THR A 44 -3.37 1.30 4.93
C THR A 44 -3.06 1.92 6.29
N PHE A 45 -4.06 2.11 7.14
CA PHE A 45 -3.85 2.50 8.54
C PHE A 45 -3.01 1.46 9.29
N LEU A 46 -3.33 0.16 9.18
CA LEU A 46 -2.60 -0.92 9.85
C LEU A 46 -1.16 -1.08 9.33
N ILE A 47 -0.91 -0.78 8.04
CA ILE A 47 0.46 -0.70 7.49
C ILE A 47 1.26 0.34 8.28
N LEU A 48 0.73 1.55 8.45
CA LEU A 48 1.42 2.60 9.19
C LEU A 48 1.58 2.24 10.67
N LEU A 49 0.50 1.84 11.33
CA LEU A 49 0.51 1.48 12.75
C LEU A 49 1.52 0.36 13.06
N GLY A 50 1.44 -0.74 12.31
CA GLY A 50 2.37 -1.86 12.48
C GLY A 50 3.80 -1.52 12.04
N GLY A 51 3.96 -0.62 11.07
CA GLY A 51 5.25 -0.14 10.58
C GLY A 51 5.99 0.66 11.65
N PHE A 52 5.36 1.69 12.21
CA PHE A 52 5.93 2.48 13.30
C PHE A 52 6.16 1.65 14.57
N GLY A 53 5.27 0.69 14.88
CA GLY A 53 5.51 -0.27 15.95
C GLY A 53 6.80 -1.09 15.75
N MET A 54 7.12 -1.48 14.50
CA MET A 54 8.39 -2.14 14.19
C MET A 54 9.58 -1.19 14.28
N LEU A 55 9.44 0.06 13.83
CA LEU A 55 10.50 1.07 13.95
C LEU A 55 10.89 1.34 15.40
N ALA A 56 9.90 1.41 16.30
CA ALA A 56 10.15 1.57 17.73
C ALA A 56 10.96 0.39 18.29
N ARG A 57 10.62 -0.84 17.89
CA ARG A 57 11.38 -2.05 18.28
C ARG A 57 12.80 -2.08 17.72
N LEU A 58 13.02 -1.46 16.56
CA LEU A 58 14.34 -1.34 15.94
C LEU A 58 15.17 -0.18 16.50
N GLY A 59 14.64 0.60 17.45
CA GLY A 59 15.33 1.77 18.01
C GLY A 59 15.46 2.93 17.02
N LEU A 60 14.70 2.91 15.91
CA LEU A 60 14.81 3.92 14.85
C LEU A 60 14.00 5.18 15.13
N VAL A 61 13.22 5.23 16.22
CA VAL A 61 12.34 6.37 16.57
C VAL A 61 13.05 7.40 17.45
N SER A 62 14.22 7.06 18.02
CA SER A 62 14.99 7.92 18.93
C SER A 62 15.97 8.84 18.18
N GLY A 63 15.50 10.00 17.73
CA GLY A 63 16.30 11.21 17.44
C GLY A 63 17.26 11.18 16.24
N HIS A 64 17.52 10.03 15.63
CA HIS A 64 18.40 9.90 14.47
C HIS A 64 17.60 10.04 13.18
N ALA A 65 18.22 10.61 12.13
CA ALA A 65 17.60 10.66 10.81
C ALA A 65 17.28 9.24 10.33
N PHE A 66 16.08 9.03 9.79
CA PHE A 66 15.73 7.73 9.23
C PHE A 66 16.66 7.38 8.05
N PRO A 67 17.13 6.13 7.97
CA PRO A 67 17.96 5.67 6.86
C PRO A 67 17.18 5.75 5.54
N LEU A 68 17.88 5.89 4.42
CA LEU A 68 17.26 6.15 3.13
C LEU A 68 16.29 5.04 2.68
N TRP A 69 16.60 3.76 2.96
CA TRP A 69 15.69 2.64 2.66
C TRP A 69 14.32 2.80 3.32
N LEU A 70 14.27 3.42 4.51
CA LEU A 70 13.02 3.64 5.24
C LEU A 70 12.20 4.74 4.56
N TRP A 71 12.84 5.82 4.13
CA TRP A 71 12.18 6.87 3.36
C TRP A 71 11.59 6.35 2.05
N VAL A 72 12.33 5.53 1.32
CA VAL A 72 11.82 4.87 0.10
C VAL A 72 10.59 4.02 0.43
N LYS A 73 10.65 3.25 1.50
CA LYS A 73 9.52 2.41 1.93
C LYS A 73 8.29 3.22 2.33
N ILE A 74 8.47 4.33 3.05
CA ILE A 74 7.39 5.26 3.40
C ILE A 74 6.77 5.86 2.14
N ALA A 75 7.60 6.32 1.19
CA ALA A 75 7.13 6.86 -0.08
C ALA A 75 6.28 5.84 -0.85
N ILE A 76 6.71 4.57 -0.89
CA ILE A 76 5.94 3.48 -1.50
C ILE A 76 4.57 3.32 -0.82
N TRP A 77 4.52 3.30 0.51
CA TRP A 77 3.23 3.15 1.20
C TRP A 77 2.28 4.34 0.97
N VAL A 78 2.81 5.56 0.86
CA VAL A 78 2.03 6.74 0.48
C VAL A 78 1.46 6.58 -0.94
N VAL A 79 2.26 6.11 -1.90
CA VAL A 79 1.80 5.84 -3.26
C VAL A 79 0.70 4.78 -3.27
N VAL A 80 0.88 3.68 -2.54
CA VAL A 80 -0.13 2.59 -2.43
C VAL A 80 -1.43 3.09 -1.77
N ALA A 81 -1.34 3.97 -0.78
CA ALA A 81 -2.52 4.58 -0.16
C ALA A 81 -3.26 5.50 -1.16
N ALA A 82 -2.54 6.32 -1.91
CA ALA A 82 -3.12 7.19 -2.93
C ALA A 82 -3.70 6.41 -4.13
N ALA A 83 -3.17 5.22 -4.42
CA ALA A 83 -3.53 4.42 -5.59
C ALA A 83 -5.02 4.05 -5.67
N ALA A 84 -5.75 3.97 -4.55
CA ALA A 84 -7.19 3.69 -4.55
C ALA A 84 -8.03 4.77 -5.27
N ALA A 85 -7.51 5.99 -5.41
CA ALA A 85 -8.20 7.06 -6.14
C ALA A 85 -8.06 6.93 -7.67
N LEU A 86 -7.07 6.17 -8.15
CA LEU A 86 -6.69 6.13 -9.56
C LEU A 86 -7.72 5.42 -10.47
N PRO A 87 -8.26 4.23 -10.13
CA PRO A 87 -9.01 3.43 -11.09
C PRO A 87 -10.26 4.15 -11.61
N TYR A 88 -11.05 4.75 -10.73
CA TYR A 88 -12.24 5.51 -11.16
C TYR A 88 -11.92 6.85 -11.85
N ARG A 89 -10.73 7.42 -11.65
CA ARG A 89 -10.31 8.67 -12.31
C ARG A 89 -9.69 8.43 -13.67
N ARG A 90 -8.98 7.32 -13.84
CA ARG A 90 -8.33 6.90 -15.08
C ARG A 90 -8.49 5.38 -15.26
N PRO A 91 -9.65 4.90 -15.73
CA PRO A 91 -9.94 3.46 -15.87
C PRO A 91 -8.92 2.69 -16.71
N ALA A 92 -8.32 3.35 -17.71
CA ALA A 92 -7.26 2.78 -18.54
C ALA A 92 -6.03 2.31 -17.72
N LEU A 93 -5.80 2.88 -16.54
CA LEU A 93 -4.69 2.52 -15.67
C LEU A 93 -5.03 1.37 -14.71
N ALA A 94 -6.28 0.90 -14.64
CA ALA A 94 -6.67 -0.14 -13.68
C ALA A 94 -5.96 -1.48 -13.93
N ARG A 95 -5.87 -1.93 -15.19
CA ARG A 95 -5.11 -3.15 -15.54
C ARG A 95 -3.61 -3.01 -15.29
N PRO A 96 -2.91 -1.96 -15.76
CA PRO A 96 -1.51 -1.75 -15.39
C PRO A 96 -1.28 -1.68 -13.88
N ALA A 97 -2.13 -0.97 -13.14
CA ALA A 97 -2.03 -0.82 -11.69
C ALA A 97 -2.16 -2.16 -10.95
N PHE A 98 -2.98 -3.08 -11.46
CA PHE A 98 -3.11 -4.43 -10.90
C PHE A 98 -1.76 -5.16 -10.81
N PHE A 99 -0.87 -5.00 -11.80
CA PHE A 99 0.46 -5.60 -11.81
C PHE A 99 1.54 -4.70 -11.19
N ALA A 100 1.47 -3.39 -11.43
CA ALA A 100 2.47 -2.44 -10.96
C ALA A 100 2.49 -2.30 -9.43
N LEU A 101 1.33 -2.34 -8.77
CA LEU A 101 1.24 -2.19 -7.32
C LEU A 101 1.90 -3.35 -6.55
N PRO A 102 1.66 -4.64 -6.88
CA PRO A 102 2.42 -5.75 -6.30
C PRO A 102 3.93 -5.66 -6.52
N LEU A 103 4.38 -5.20 -7.70
CA LEU A 103 5.81 -4.98 -7.96
C LEU A 103 6.39 -3.90 -7.03
N LEU A 104 5.64 -2.81 -6.84
CA LEU A 104 6.03 -1.75 -5.90
C LEU A 104 6.08 -2.28 -4.45
N ALA A 105 5.17 -3.19 -4.07
CA ALA A 105 5.21 -3.88 -2.79
C ALA A 105 6.46 -4.77 -2.64
N ALA A 106 6.85 -5.47 -3.70
CA ALA A 106 8.07 -6.28 -3.72
C ALA A 106 9.32 -5.42 -3.53
N VAL A 107 9.36 -4.22 -4.13
CA VAL A 107 10.43 -3.24 -3.90
C VAL A 107 10.46 -2.81 -2.43
N ALA A 108 9.32 -2.49 -1.82
CA ALA A 108 9.24 -2.16 -0.40
C ALA A 108 9.68 -3.32 0.52
N ALA A 109 9.41 -4.57 0.13
CA ALA A 109 9.91 -5.75 0.83
C ALA A 109 11.43 -5.88 0.69
N ALA A 110 11.98 -5.71 -0.52
CA ALA A 110 13.42 -5.72 -0.77
C ALA A 110 14.15 -4.64 0.05
N MET A 111 13.62 -3.41 0.12
CA MET A 111 14.17 -2.35 0.97
C MET A 111 14.23 -2.75 2.45
N ALA A 112 13.25 -3.51 2.95
CA ALA A 112 13.22 -3.93 4.34
C ALA A 112 14.14 -5.12 4.64
N ILE A 113 14.34 -6.00 3.67
CA ILE A 113 15.19 -7.21 3.79
C ILE A 113 16.66 -6.82 3.67
N PHE A 114 17.02 -6.15 2.57
CA PHE A 114 18.40 -5.82 2.26
C PHE A 114 18.89 -4.55 2.95
N LYS A 115 17.97 -3.65 3.34
CA LYS A 115 18.27 -2.36 3.98
C LYS A 115 19.44 -1.63 3.31
N PRO A 116 19.41 -1.44 1.98
CA PRO A 116 20.50 -0.76 1.30
C PRO A 116 20.63 0.66 1.86
N PHE A 117 21.85 1.21 1.89
CA PHE A 117 22.08 2.58 2.37
C PHE A 117 21.70 2.76 3.86
N ALA A 118 22.03 1.78 4.69
CA ALA A 118 21.86 1.84 6.15
C ALA A 118 23.08 2.41 6.89
N ASP A 119 24.19 2.62 6.16
CA ASP A 119 25.44 3.22 6.63
C ASP A 119 25.45 4.74 6.42
#